data_AF-A0A2A6LKI6-F1
#
_entry.id   AF-A0A2A6LKI6-F1
#
_cell.length_a   1.000
_cell.length_b   1.000
_cell.length_c   1.000
_cell.angle_alpha   90.00
_cell.angle_beta   90.00
_cell.angle_gamma   90.00
#
_symmetry.space_group_name_H-M   'P 1'
#
loop_
_entity.id
_entity.type
_entity.pdbx_description
1 polymer ?
#
loop_
_entity_poly.entity_id
_entity_poly.type
_entity_poly.pdbx_seq_one_letter_code
_entity_poly.pdbx_strand_id
1 'polypeptide(L)'
;MRHAISGSLNVSRSYSEKNEPFAIEILANASGIALFRQDKSPLLDALTMLRQAVPEISLTICGSSKSIAEQREGHELQLVEGTTVVPYGVVRLIELQEAGWCYIHA
;
A
#
# COMPACT_ATOMS: atom_id res chain seq x y z
N MET A 1 0.32 -7.83 6.60
CA MET A 1 1.34 -7.38 5.58
C MET A 1 2.04 -8.49 4.80
N ARG A 2 2.71 -9.48 5.41
CA ARG A 2 3.28 -10.60 4.61
C ARG A 2 2.22 -11.27 3.74
N HIS A 3 1.02 -11.46 4.30
CA HIS A 3 -0.15 -11.94 3.57
C HIS A 3 -0.63 -11.00 2.45
N ALA A 4 -0.53 -9.69 2.64
CA ALA A 4 -0.86 -8.71 1.60
C ALA A 4 0.10 -8.80 0.41
N ILE A 5 1.41 -8.92 0.66
CA ILE A 5 2.43 -9.10 -0.39
C ILE A 5 2.20 -10.42 -1.13
N SER A 6 2.11 -11.55 -0.41
CA SER A 6 1.89 -12.85 -1.03
C SER A 6 0.55 -12.92 -1.77
N GLY A 7 -0.49 -12.31 -1.21
CA GLY A 7 -1.81 -12.22 -1.84
C GLY A 7 -1.77 -11.43 -3.13
N SER A 8 -1.04 -10.31 -3.16
CA SER A 8 -0.87 -9.49 -4.37
C SER A 8 -0.16 -10.26 -5.49
N LEU A 9 0.86 -11.05 -5.14
CA LEU A 9 1.55 -11.92 -6.11
C LEU A 9 0.63 -13.03 -6.64
N ASN A 10 -0.22 -13.61 -5.79
CA ASN A 10 -1.19 -14.62 -6.22
C ASN A 10 -2.25 -14.04 -7.15
N VAL A 11 -2.77 -12.84 -6.85
CA VAL A 11 -3.71 -12.12 -7.72
C VAL A 11 -3.05 -11.81 -9.06
N SER A 12 -1.86 -11.21 -9.05
CA SER A 12 -1.11 -10.89 -10.27
C SER A 12 -0.91 -12.12 -11.15
N ARG A 13 -0.45 -13.24 -10.58
CA ARG A 13 -0.27 -14.49 -11.33
C ARG A 13 -1.59 -14.97 -11.95
N SER A 14 -2.66 -15.02 -11.17
CA SER A 14 -3.94 -15.58 -11.61
C SER A 14 -4.58 -14.77 -12.73
N TYR A 15 -4.51 -13.44 -12.68
CA TYR A 15 -5.06 -12.57 -13.72
C TYR A 15 -4.18 -12.57 -14.98
N SER A 16 -2.86 -12.57 -14.83
CA SER A 16 -1.93 -12.71 -15.95
C SER A 16 -2.11 -14.02 -16.72
N GLU A 17 -2.31 -15.16 -16.03
CA GLU A 17 -2.59 -16.46 -16.65
C GLU A 17 -3.88 -16.46 -17.50
N LYS A 18 -4.85 -15.60 -17.15
CA LYS A 18 -6.11 -15.43 -17.89
C LYS A 18 -6.04 -14.35 -18.97
N ASN A 19 -4.93 -13.62 -19.08
CA ASN A 19 -4.82 -12.39 -19.88
C ASN A 19 -5.88 -11.33 -19.52
N GLU A 20 -6.27 -11.27 -18.25
CA GLU A 20 -7.22 -10.28 -17.75
C GLU A 20 -6.46 -9.11 -17.12
N PRO A 21 -6.82 -7.84 -17.43
CA PRO A 21 -6.20 -6.70 -16.79
C PRO A 21 -6.58 -6.64 -15.31
N PHE A 22 -5.65 -6.20 -14.48
CA PHE A 22 -5.88 -6.01 -13.05
C PHE A 22 -5.12 -4.78 -12.56
N ALA A 23 -5.52 -4.28 -11.42
CA ALA A 23 -4.79 -3.25 -10.68
C ALA A 23 -4.91 -3.56 -9.18
N ILE A 24 -3.87 -3.24 -8.42
CA ILE A 24 -3.83 -3.49 -6.98
C ILE A 24 -3.34 -2.22 -6.30
N GLU A 25 -4.09 -1.72 -5.33
CA GLU A 25 -3.64 -0.63 -4.46
C GLU A 25 -3.52 -1.14 -3.03
N ILE A 26 -2.31 -1.10 -2.48
CA ILE A 26 -2.05 -1.49 -1.09
C ILE A 26 -2.03 -0.22 -0.23
N LEU A 27 -3.10 -0.04 0.55
CA LEU A 27 -3.27 1.11 1.43
C LEU A 27 -2.88 0.78 2.88
N ALA A 28 -1.91 1.50 3.43
CA ALA A 28 -1.57 1.43 4.85
C ALA A 28 -2.20 2.57 5.65
N ASN A 29 -2.83 2.22 6.78
CA ASN A 29 -3.52 3.15 7.67
C ASN A 29 -3.12 2.91 9.13
N ALA A 30 -3.25 3.93 9.99
CA ALA A 30 -2.90 3.88 11.41
C ALA A 30 -1.48 3.34 11.66
N SER A 31 -1.30 2.37 12.56
CA SER A 31 0.01 1.77 12.84
C SER A 31 0.62 1.06 11.62
N GLY A 32 -0.18 0.67 10.63
CA GLY A 32 0.26 0.04 9.40
C GLY A 32 1.19 0.91 8.56
N ILE A 33 1.14 2.25 8.69
CA ILE A 33 2.04 3.15 7.94
C ILE A 33 3.52 2.85 8.26
N ALA A 34 3.82 2.25 9.41
CA ALA A 34 5.18 1.89 9.80
C ALA A 34 5.86 0.96 8.78
N LEU A 35 5.08 0.15 8.06
CA LEU A 35 5.57 -0.78 7.06
C LEU A 35 5.99 -0.09 5.75
N PHE A 36 5.64 1.19 5.57
CA PHE A 36 5.91 1.96 4.35
C PHE A 36 6.93 3.07 4.64
N ARG A 37 7.50 3.12 5.85
CA ARG A 37 8.52 4.08 6.26
C ARG A 37 9.93 3.56 5.98
N GLN A 38 10.81 4.43 5.48
CA GLN A 38 12.22 4.09 5.24
C GLN A 38 12.98 3.78 6.53
N ASP A 39 12.62 4.41 7.65
CA ASP A 39 13.36 4.29 8.91
C ASP A 39 12.91 3.10 9.78
N LYS A 40 11.74 2.52 9.51
CA LYS A 40 11.13 1.47 10.36
C LYS A 40 10.70 0.20 9.64
N SER A 41 10.50 0.23 8.33
CA SER A 41 9.94 -0.92 7.64
C SER A 41 10.92 -2.09 7.62
N PRO A 42 10.52 -3.28 8.10
CA PRO A 42 11.30 -4.50 7.92
C PRO A 42 11.09 -5.11 6.51
N LEU A 43 10.38 -4.42 5.61
CA LEU A 43 9.94 -4.93 4.31
C LEU A 43 10.35 -4.04 3.14
N LEU A 44 11.32 -3.13 3.30
CA LEU A 44 11.73 -2.20 2.24
C LEU A 44 12.10 -2.93 0.94
N ASP A 45 13.02 -3.90 1.03
CA ASP A 45 13.45 -4.69 -0.13
C ASP A 45 12.28 -5.45 -0.75
N ALA A 46 11.42 -6.04 0.09
CA ALA A 46 10.26 -6.78 -0.38
C ALA A 46 9.25 -5.89 -1.12
N LEU A 47 9.01 -4.66 -0.64
CA LEU A 47 8.12 -3.70 -1.29
C LEU A 47 8.70 -3.17 -2.60
N THR A 48 10.01 -2.90 -2.62
CA THR A 48 10.72 -2.51 -3.85
C THR A 48 10.65 -3.62 -4.90
N MET A 49 10.99 -4.86 -4.51
CA MET A 49 10.91 -6.01 -5.41
C MET A 49 9.48 -6.28 -5.88
N LEU A 50 8.49 -6.14 -4.99
CA LEU A 50 7.08 -6.32 -5.36
C LEU A 50 6.66 -5.36 -6.47
N ARG A 51 6.98 -4.06 -6.33
CA ARG A 51 6.65 -3.04 -7.35
C ARG A 51 7.40 -3.24 -8.66
N GLN A 52 8.64 -3.72 -8.59
CA GLN A 52 9.41 -4.05 -9.79
C GLN A 52 8.84 -5.28 -10.52
N ALA A 53 8.39 -6.29 -9.76
CA ALA A 53 7.84 -7.52 -10.32
C ALA A 53 6.41 -7.35 -10.85
N VAL A 54 5.62 -6.45 -10.25
CA VAL A 54 4.21 -6.22 -10.60
C VAL A 54 3.95 -4.71 -10.72
N PRO A 55 4.14 -4.11 -11.90
CA PRO A 55 3.94 -2.68 -12.14
C PRO A 55 2.52 -2.18 -11.86
N GLU A 56 1.53 -3.09 -11.87
CA GLU A 56 0.12 -2.82 -11.57
C GLU A 56 -0.15 -2.59 -10.08
N ILE A 57 0.87 -2.74 -9.20
CA ILE A 57 0.77 -2.48 -7.77
C ILE A 57 1.15 -1.02 -7.45
N SER A 58 0.23 -0.30 -6.82
CA SER A 58 0.49 0.99 -6.18
C SER A 58 0.53 0.86 -4.65
N LEU A 59 1.36 1.71 -4.02
CA LEU A 59 1.50 1.80 -2.58
C LEU A 59 0.91 3.14 -2.12
N THR A 60 -0.02 3.10 -1.18
CA THR A 60 -0.69 4.29 -0.65
C THR A 60 -0.64 4.30 0.87
N ILE A 61 -0.53 5.49 1.48
CA ILE A 61 -0.68 5.65 2.93
C ILE A 61 -1.72 6.72 3.28
N CYS A 62 -2.30 6.58 4.47
CA CYS A 62 -3.18 7.57 5.06
C CYS A 62 -2.41 8.77 5.61
N GLY A 63 -2.65 9.95 5.03
CA GLY A 63 -2.04 11.22 5.37
C GLY A 63 -2.34 11.65 6.80
N SER A 64 -3.57 11.50 7.27
CA SER A 64 -3.89 11.81 8.68
C SER A 64 -3.10 10.92 9.66
N SER A 65 -2.85 9.65 9.31
CA SER A 65 -2.00 8.77 10.12
C SER A 65 -0.53 9.20 10.08
N LYS A 66 -0.02 9.61 8.90
CA LYS A 66 1.32 10.21 8.76
C LYS A 66 1.46 11.43 9.65
N SER A 67 0.55 12.39 9.57
CA SER A 67 0.59 13.63 10.35
C SER A 67 0.58 13.38 11.86
N ILE A 68 -0.25 12.46 12.35
CA ILE A 68 -0.27 12.08 13.77
C ILE A 68 1.09 11.48 14.20
N ALA A 69 1.66 10.61 13.37
CA ALA A 69 2.95 10.00 13.68
C ALA A 69 4.09 11.02 13.65
N GLU A 70 4.10 11.95 12.69
CA GLU A 70 5.08 13.05 12.60
C GLU A 70 5.01 13.98 13.80
N GLN A 71 3.80 14.38 14.20
CA GLN A 71 3.60 15.22 15.37
C GLN A 71 4.11 14.54 16.64
N ARG A 72 3.86 13.23 16.79
CA ARG A 72 4.31 12.45 17.94
C ARG A 72 5.83 12.26 17.97
N GLU A 73 6.45 12.10 16.80
CA GLU A 73 7.88 11.78 16.68
C GLU A 73 8.76 13.01 16.47
N GLY A 74 8.16 14.17 16.18
CA GLY A 74 8.86 15.46 16.07
C GLY A 74 9.65 15.63 14.78
N HIS A 75 9.42 14.79 13.77
CA HIS A 75 10.10 14.86 12.48
C HIS A 75 9.19 14.35 11.35
N GLU A 76 9.54 14.72 10.11
CA GLU A 76 8.87 14.22 8.91
C GLU A 76 9.21 12.74 8.66
N LEU A 77 8.22 11.96 8.23
CA LEU A 77 8.42 10.56 7.86
C LEU A 77 8.83 10.43 6.39
N GLN A 78 9.98 9.80 6.17
CA GLN A 78 10.40 9.38 4.85
C GLN A 78 9.73 8.05 4.49
N LEU A 79 9.12 7.99 3.31
CA LEU A 79 8.35 6.84 2.83
C LEU A 79 9.10 6.06 1.76
N VAL A 80 8.76 4.79 1.57
CA VAL A 80 9.22 3.99 0.43
C VAL A 80 8.94 4.78 -0.87
N GLU A 81 9.93 4.82 -1.76
CA GLU A 81 9.82 5.53 -3.02
C GLU A 81 8.57 5.11 -3.80
N GLY A 82 7.88 6.07 -4.41
CA GLY A 82 6.64 5.84 -5.16
C GLY A 82 5.40 5.60 -4.29
N THR A 83 5.49 5.77 -2.97
CA THR A 83 4.32 5.75 -2.09
C THR A 83 3.49 7.02 -2.26
N THR A 84 2.20 6.86 -2.54
CA THR A 84 1.24 7.96 -2.61
C THR A 84 0.66 8.27 -1.23
N VAL A 85 0.47 9.55 -0.91
CA VAL A 85 -0.19 9.98 0.33
C VAL A 85 -1.57 10.52 -0.03
N VAL A 86 -2.62 9.91 0.54
CA VAL A 86 -4.00 10.40 0.42
C VAL A 86 -4.45 11.07 1.72
N PRO A 87 -5.33 12.08 1.71
CA PRO A 87 -5.72 12.78 2.95
C PRO A 87 -6.27 11.84 4.03
N TYR A 88 -7.20 10.96 3.65
CA TYR A 88 -7.84 9.99 4.52
C TYR A 88 -7.90 8.62 3.84
N GLY A 89 -7.18 7.64 4.38
CA GLY A 89 -7.12 6.30 3.78
C GLY A 89 -8.47 5.58 3.75
N VAL A 90 -9.33 5.81 4.74
CA VAL A 90 -10.69 5.23 4.76
C VAL A 90 -11.56 5.80 3.64
N VAL A 91 -11.42 7.10 3.34
CA VAL A 91 -12.14 7.72 2.22
C VAL A 91 -11.67 7.13 0.89
N ARG A 92 -10.35 6.95 0.71
CA ARG A 92 -9.80 6.29 -0.48
C ARG A 92 -10.35 4.87 -0.68
N LEU A 93 -10.50 4.10 0.40
CA LEU A 93 -11.12 2.77 0.33
C LEU A 93 -12.58 2.82 -0.10
N ILE A 94 -13.35 3.81 0.38
CA ILE A 94 -14.74 4.01 -0.02
C ILE A 94 -14.81 4.34 -1.51
N GLU A 95 -14.03 5.33 -1.97
CA GLU A 95 -13.96 5.74 -3.38
C GLU A 95 -13.61 4.57 -4.31
N LEU A 96 -12.63 3.74 -3.93
CA LEU A 96 -12.24 2.57 -4.71
C LEU A 96 -13.38 1.55 -4.78
N GLN A 97 -14.03 1.24 -3.66
CA GLN A 97 -15.15 0.29 -3.67
C GLN A 97 -16.35 0.82 -4.48
N GLU A 98 -16.65 2.12 -4.39
CA GLU A 98 -17.68 2.76 -5.23
C GLU A 98 -17.33 2.70 -6.72
N ALA A 99 -16.04 2.75 -7.06
CA ALA A 99 -15.53 2.55 -8.41
C ALA A 99 -15.48 1.06 -8.83
N GLY A 100 -16.01 0.14 -8.02
CA GLY A 100 -16.11 -1.29 -8.33
C GLY A 100 -14.91 -2.13 -7.90
N TRP A 101 -14.01 -1.60 -7.07
CA TRP A 101 -12.88 -2.36 -6.56
C TRP A 101 -13.30 -3.34 -5.47
N CYS A 102 -12.64 -4.50 -5.45
CA CYS A 102 -12.74 -5.45 -4.35
C CYS A 102 -11.82 -5.06 -3.20
N TYR A 103 -12.36 -5.06 -1.97
CA TYR A 103 -11.57 -4.84 -0.76
C TYR A 103 -11.10 -6.16 -0.14
N ILE A 104 -9.82 -6.22 0.22
CA ILE A 104 -9.20 -7.33 0.93
C ILE A 104 -8.42 -6.77 2.12
N HIS A 105 -8.64 -7.34 3.31
CA HIS A 105 -7.94 -6.98 4.54
C HIS A 105 -7.01 -8.13 4.99
N ALA A 106 -5.72 -7.85 5.23
CA ALA A 106 -4.65 -8.84 5.42
C ALA A 106 -3.49 -8.39 6.36
#